data_AF-A0AA39R7G9-F1
#
_entry.id   AF-A0AA39R7G9-F1
#
_cell.length_a   1.000
_cell.length_b   1.000
_cell.length_c   1.000
_cell.angle_alpha   90.00
_cell.angle_beta   90.00
_cell.angle_gamma   90.00
#
_symmetry.space_group_name_H-M   'P 1'
#
loop_
_entity.id
_entity.type
_entity.pdbx_description
1 polymer ?
#
loop_
_entity_poly.entity_id
_entity_poly.type
_entity_poly.pdbx_seq_one_letter_code
_entity_poly.pdbx_strand_id
1 'polypeptide(L)'
;MAHARSRPSAAPERQSRGPLTLPAYEPPQHPLNATAKRALETLPRNHRLDGLKNRQRLANNHLTHAAADINDRLQTKTTEYEKIKKRRLEKQGSQEDNEEMNRTIYKMRQETDGMTDRLEESVRKIIDASAEVEGMERVLKELHANAIHPRGNGSSTQSTAATSQFNHGHRRRTVGSDDDGSDYEDEPTEGVGDSESTMEALKQKIAEEREAYQAMSMAHRYASHNDYVGFKKIVHDAHYPGDSAPPMPHASTWFANESDDASVPRTRGAAAAADTIEDDDLTVASERISVNCPITLLPMKDPVTSRKCPHSFEKTAILDMIKISDETVPGTGRHGQKVIKCPVCTVLLTSDDLKEDQVLIRKIKRAKAAMNAQNEESSDEDDNSRRRRPSGYQPENISSSPAMTRTPGLKNERQSQAPGLASRQVSMVPNTQLQEVAEEERERSGSSTAVGDEDEDEMEE
;
A
#
# COMPACT_ATOMS: atom_id res chain seq x y z
N MET A 1 -53.45 39.28 -71.24
CA MET A 1 -53.26 37.83 -71.47
C MET A 1 -51.77 37.54 -71.45
N ALA A 2 -51.27 37.01 -70.33
CA ALA A 2 -49.88 36.56 -70.20
C ALA A 2 -49.92 35.09 -69.82
N HIS A 3 -49.61 34.22 -70.78
CA HIS A 3 -49.58 32.77 -70.57
C HIS A 3 -48.32 32.39 -69.79
N ALA A 4 -48.52 31.98 -68.54
CA ALA A 4 -47.51 31.32 -67.74
C ALA A 4 -47.20 29.94 -68.34
N ARG A 5 -45.96 29.74 -68.79
CA ARG A 5 -45.44 28.42 -69.19
C ARG A 5 -44.77 27.76 -67.99
N SER A 6 -45.40 26.73 -67.44
CA SER A 6 -44.81 25.83 -66.45
C SER A 6 -43.67 25.02 -67.09
N ARG A 7 -42.46 25.13 -66.54
CA ARG A 7 -41.32 24.24 -66.83
C ARG A 7 -41.30 23.12 -65.78
N PRO A 8 -41.28 21.82 -66.16
CA PRO A 8 -41.00 20.76 -65.21
C PRO A 8 -39.51 20.81 -64.81
N SER A 9 -39.27 20.88 -63.50
CA SER A 9 -37.94 20.77 -62.91
C SER A 9 -37.56 19.29 -62.87
N ALA A 10 -36.70 18.85 -63.78
CA ALA A 10 -36.05 17.54 -63.71
C ALA A 10 -34.87 17.66 -62.74
N ALA A 11 -35.03 17.12 -61.52
CA ALA A 11 -33.92 16.92 -60.61
C ALA A 11 -33.02 15.80 -61.15
N PRO A 12 -31.69 15.95 -61.18
CA PRO A 12 -30.81 14.84 -61.53
C PRO A 12 -30.86 13.79 -60.42
N GLU A 13 -31.12 12.54 -60.78
CA GLU A 13 -30.99 11.38 -59.91
C GLU A 13 -29.58 11.37 -59.29
N ARG A 14 -29.52 11.57 -57.98
CA ARG A 14 -28.33 11.25 -57.19
C ARG A 14 -28.15 9.74 -57.25
N GLN A 15 -27.22 9.27 -58.07
CA GLN A 15 -26.66 7.93 -57.96
C GLN A 15 -26.18 7.74 -56.52
N SER A 16 -26.88 6.92 -55.76
CA SER A 16 -26.44 6.47 -54.45
C SER A 16 -25.12 5.73 -54.63
N ARG A 17 -24.01 6.36 -54.23
CA ARG A 17 -22.74 5.64 -54.03
C ARG A 17 -23.03 4.51 -53.05
N GLY A 18 -23.02 3.27 -53.54
CA GLY A 18 -23.05 2.09 -52.69
C GLY A 18 -21.92 2.15 -51.65
N PRO A 19 -22.05 1.43 -50.53
CA PRO A 19 -21.00 1.39 -49.52
C PRO A 19 -19.69 0.94 -50.18
N LEU A 20 -18.64 1.74 -50.02
CA LEU A 20 -17.29 1.40 -50.49
C LEU A 20 -16.84 0.15 -49.72
N THR A 21 -16.93 -1.01 -50.33
CA THR A 21 -16.34 -2.24 -49.82
C THR A 21 -14.83 -2.09 -49.96
N LEU A 22 -14.15 -1.86 -48.84
CA LEU A 22 -12.69 -1.87 -48.80
C LEU A 22 -12.19 -3.26 -49.26
N PRO A 23 -11.06 -3.32 -50.00
CA PRO A 23 -10.43 -4.59 -50.32
C PRO A 23 -10.15 -5.41 -49.06
N ALA A 24 -10.14 -6.74 -49.20
CA ALA A 24 -9.69 -7.62 -48.12
C ALA A 24 -8.27 -7.23 -47.71
N TYR A 25 -8.03 -7.13 -46.40
CA TYR A 25 -6.72 -6.79 -45.86
C TYR A 25 -5.69 -7.85 -46.28
N GLU A 26 -4.58 -7.40 -46.88
CA GLU A 26 -3.45 -8.25 -47.23
C GLU A 26 -2.35 -8.07 -46.15
N PRO A 27 -1.85 -9.17 -45.56
CA PRO A 27 -0.82 -9.10 -44.53
C PRO A 27 0.49 -8.53 -45.09
N PRO A 28 1.34 -7.93 -44.23
CA PRO A 28 2.60 -7.34 -44.67
C PRO A 28 3.54 -8.41 -45.23
N GLN A 29 3.96 -8.24 -46.49
CA GLN A 29 4.87 -9.16 -47.18
C GLN A 29 6.35 -8.91 -46.85
N HIS A 30 6.67 -7.83 -46.13
CA HIS A 30 8.03 -7.41 -45.85
C HIS A 30 8.26 -7.18 -44.34
N PRO A 31 9.48 -7.47 -43.84
CA PRO A 31 9.82 -7.23 -42.45
C PRO A 31 9.84 -5.75 -42.10
N LEU A 32 9.72 -5.44 -40.81
CA LEU A 32 9.78 -4.07 -40.30
C LEU A 32 11.08 -3.37 -40.72
N ASN A 33 10.95 -2.17 -41.31
CA ASN A 33 12.10 -1.34 -41.63
C ASN A 33 12.81 -0.81 -40.36
N ALA A 34 14.07 -0.39 -40.50
CA ALA A 34 14.88 0.08 -39.37
C ALA A 34 14.25 1.27 -38.61
N THR A 35 13.54 2.16 -39.31
CA THR A 35 12.82 3.28 -38.69
C THR A 35 11.67 2.80 -37.81
N ALA A 36 10.92 1.80 -38.25
CA ALA A 36 9.82 1.19 -37.51
C ALA A 36 10.34 0.41 -36.30
N LYS A 37 11.46 -0.32 -36.42
CA LYS A 37 12.11 -0.98 -35.28
C LYS A 37 12.52 0.02 -34.18
N ARG A 38 13.14 1.15 -34.57
CA ARG A 38 13.46 2.23 -33.63
C ARG A 38 12.21 2.86 -33.01
N ALA A 39 11.15 3.06 -33.79
CA ALA A 39 9.90 3.57 -33.26
C ALA A 39 9.31 2.62 -32.19
N LEU A 40 9.32 1.31 -32.44
CA LEU A 40 8.91 0.29 -31.45
C LEU A 40 9.76 0.35 -30.18
N GLU A 41 11.08 0.56 -30.28
CA GLU A 41 11.96 0.72 -29.11
C GLU A 41 11.54 1.89 -28.20
N THR A 42 11.05 2.97 -28.81
CA THR A 42 10.69 4.20 -28.08
C THR A 42 9.32 4.12 -27.42
N LEU A 43 8.41 3.25 -27.87
CA LEU A 43 7.04 3.17 -27.36
C LEU A 43 6.94 2.84 -25.86
N PRO A 44 7.70 1.88 -25.29
CA PRO A 44 7.69 1.61 -23.85
C PRO A 44 8.14 2.82 -23.00
N ARG A 45 8.93 3.73 -23.56
CA ARG A 45 9.47 4.92 -22.85
C ARG A 45 8.55 6.14 -22.98
N ASN A 46 7.29 5.94 -23.36
CA ASN A 46 6.36 7.03 -23.54
C ASN A 46 5.90 7.59 -22.19
N HIS A 47 6.20 8.87 -21.95
CA HIS A 47 5.79 9.64 -20.76
C HIS A 47 4.29 9.54 -20.41
N ARG A 48 3.43 9.19 -21.38
CA ARG A 48 2.00 8.96 -21.14
C ARG A 48 1.74 7.77 -20.23
N LEU A 49 2.52 6.69 -20.34
CA LEU A 49 2.40 5.50 -19.48
C LEU A 49 2.81 5.84 -18.05
N ASP A 50 3.93 6.56 -17.87
CA ASP A 50 4.34 7.08 -16.56
C ASP A 50 3.30 8.01 -15.96
N GLY A 51 2.71 8.89 -16.78
CA GLY A 51 1.62 9.77 -16.37
C GLY A 51 0.36 9.02 -15.94
N LEU A 52 0.07 7.87 -16.54
CA LEU A 52 -1.06 7.01 -16.16
C LEU A 52 -0.78 6.27 -14.84
N LYS A 53 0.39 5.64 -14.71
CA LYS A 53 0.85 4.99 -13.46
C LYS A 53 0.81 5.93 -12.28
N ASN A 54 1.29 7.17 -12.48
CA ASN A 54 1.23 8.20 -11.44
C ASN A 54 -0.20 8.53 -11.01
N ARG A 55 -1.14 8.63 -11.96
CA ARG A 55 -2.56 8.87 -11.66
C ARG A 55 -3.21 7.68 -10.95
N GLN A 56 -2.90 6.45 -11.37
CA GLN A 56 -3.36 5.23 -10.71
C GLN A 56 -2.90 5.19 -9.24
N ARG A 57 -1.62 5.48 -8.98
CA ARG A 57 -1.08 5.59 -7.61
C ARG A 57 -1.80 6.66 -6.79
N LEU A 58 -2.02 7.85 -7.35
CA LEU A 58 -2.73 8.93 -6.66
C LEU A 58 -4.18 8.54 -6.36
N ALA A 59 -4.88 7.94 -7.33
CA ALA A 59 -6.24 7.47 -7.14
C ALA A 59 -6.32 6.41 -6.02
N ASN A 60 -5.39 5.46 -5.99
CA ASN A 60 -5.31 4.46 -4.92
C ASN A 60 -5.13 5.11 -3.53
N ASN A 61 -4.22 6.08 -3.42
CA ASN A 61 -4.02 6.83 -2.18
C ASN A 61 -5.30 7.56 -1.75
N HIS A 62 -6.00 8.24 -2.67
CA HIS A 62 -7.25 8.93 -2.35
C HIS A 62 -8.36 7.99 -1.88
N LEU A 63 -8.53 6.83 -2.53
CA LEU A 63 -9.50 5.83 -2.09
C LEU A 63 -9.17 5.29 -0.70
N THR A 64 -7.89 5.04 -0.46
CA THR A 64 -7.41 4.54 0.82
C THR A 64 -7.63 5.56 1.95
N HIS A 65 -7.35 6.84 1.70
CA HIS A 65 -7.63 7.91 2.65
C HIS A 65 -9.13 8.09 2.90
N ALA A 66 -9.96 8.03 1.85
CA ALA A 66 -11.41 8.12 2.00
C ALA A 66 -11.96 6.97 2.85
N ALA A 67 -11.45 5.74 2.67
CA ALA A 67 -11.84 4.60 3.49
C ALA A 67 -11.46 4.81 4.95
N ALA A 68 -10.27 5.34 5.20
CA ALA A 68 -9.81 5.70 6.53
C ALA A 68 -10.73 6.74 7.19
N ASP A 69 -11.03 7.83 6.48
CA ASP A 69 -11.81 8.96 7.01
C ASP A 69 -13.24 8.56 7.38
N ILE A 70 -13.89 7.73 6.57
CA ILE A 70 -15.26 7.26 6.85
C ILE A 70 -15.26 6.36 8.08
N ASN A 71 -14.30 5.44 8.20
CA ASN A 71 -14.18 4.54 9.34
C ASN A 71 -13.78 5.28 10.63
N ASP A 72 -12.90 6.27 10.55
CA ASP A 72 -12.54 7.13 11.68
C ASP A 72 -13.74 7.91 12.20
N ARG A 73 -14.62 8.40 11.32
CA ARG A 73 -15.86 9.09 11.71
C ARG A 73 -16.80 8.14 12.44
N LEU A 74 -16.96 6.91 11.95
CA LEU A 74 -17.75 5.89 12.63
C LEU A 74 -17.19 5.59 14.03
N GLN A 75 -15.87 5.45 14.16
CA GLN A 75 -15.25 5.18 15.46
C GLN A 75 -15.33 6.37 16.41
N THR A 76 -15.18 7.59 15.91
CA THR A 76 -15.40 8.80 16.71
C THR A 76 -16.83 8.82 17.27
N LYS A 77 -17.84 8.52 16.44
CA LYS A 77 -19.23 8.43 16.90
C LYS A 77 -19.49 7.28 17.86
N THR A 78 -18.86 6.13 17.64
CA THR A 78 -18.99 4.97 18.52
C THR A 78 -18.40 5.25 19.91
N THR A 79 -17.20 5.84 19.96
CA THR A 79 -16.55 6.22 21.24
C THR A 79 -17.28 7.35 21.97
N GLU A 80 -17.82 8.35 21.27
CA GLU A 80 -18.70 9.37 21.84
C GLU A 80 -19.93 8.72 22.49
N TYR A 81 -20.56 7.77 21.79
CA TYR A 81 -21.72 7.05 22.30
C TYR A 81 -21.39 6.24 23.55
N GLU A 82 -20.29 5.50 23.56
CA GLU A 82 -19.84 4.71 24.72
C GLU A 82 -19.62 5.60 25.95
N LYS A 83 -19.00 6.78 25.76
CA LYS A 83 -18.83 7.78 26.84
C LYS A 83 -20.17 8.29 27.37
N ILE A 84 -21.12 8.62 26.49
CA ILE A 84 -22.47 9.08 26.88
C ILE A 84 -23.21 7.97 27.62
N LYS A 85 -23.17 6.73 27.10
CA LYS A 85 -23.80 5.57 27.71
C LYS A 85 -23.25 5.32 29.11
N LYS A 86 -21.92 5.36 29.29
CA LYS A 86 -21.28 5.22 30.61
C LYS A 86 -21.76 6.31 31.58
N ARG A 87 -21.75 7.58 31.18
CA ARG A 87 -22.23 8.71 32.00
C ARG A 87 -23.72 8.60 32.38
N ARG A 88 -24.54 8.01 31.51
CA ARG A 88 -25.99 7.79 31.76
C ARG A 88 -26.25 6.61 32.68
N LEU A 89 -25.48 5.53 32.57
CA LEU A 89 -25.54 4.40 33.50
C LEU A 89 -25.21 4.85 34.93
N GLU A 90 -24.21 5.73 35.08
CA GLU A 90 -23.85 6.34 36.37
C GLU A 90 -24.96 7.27 36.94
N LYS A 91 -25.86 7.78 36.10
CA LYS A 91 -26.90 8.77 36.46
C LYS A 91 -28.34 8.26 36.35
N GLN A 92 -28.56 6.94 36.24
CA GLN A 92 -29.89 6.32 36.04
C GLN A 92 -30.70 6.96 34.89
N GLY A 93 -30.11 7.04 33.68
CA GLY A 93 -30.78 7.58 32.49
C GLY A 93 -31.85 6.66 31.86
N SER A 94 -32.72 7.25 31.01
CA SER A 94 -33.78 6.54 30.26
C SER A 94 -33.23 5.48 29.29
N GLN A 95 -33.90 4.33 29.21
CA GLN A 95 -33.56 3.22 28.32
C GLN A 95 -33.87 3.51 26.84
N GLU A 96 -34.93 4.27 26.55
CA GLU A 96 -35.43 4.53 25.19
C GLU A 96 -34.40 5.32 24.35
N ASP A 97 -33.80 6.36 24.94
CA ASP A 97 -32.74 7.15 24.29
C ASP A 97 -31.49 6.31 23.94
N ASN A 98 -31.20 5.27 24.73
CA ASN A 98 -30.07 4.39 24.46
C ASN A 98 -30.34 3.48 23.26
N GLU A 99 -31.58 3.03 23.10
CA GLU A 99 -32.00 2.19 21.97
C GLU A 99 -32.02 2.98 20.65
N GLU A 100 -32.51 4.22 20.65
CA GLU A 100 -32.49 5.07 19.46
C GLU A 100 -31.06 5.38 18.99
N MET A 101 -30.18 5.68 19.94
CA MET A 101 -28.78 5.94 19.64
C MET A 101 -28.07 4.68 19.13
N ASN A 102 -28.35 3.51 19.71
CA ASN A 102 -27.85 2.22 19.19
C ASN A 102 -28.31 1.97 17.76
N ARG A 103 -29.59 2.21 17.44
CA ARG A 103 -30.11 2.09 16.07
C ARG A 103 -29.37 3.00 15.09
N THR A 104 -29.05 4.22 15.53
CA THR A 104 -28.33 5.20 14.71
C THR A 104 -26.89 4.75 14.42
N ILE A 105 -26.14 4.32 15.45
CA ILE A 105 -24.77 3.79 15.27
C ILE A 105 -24.78 2.53 14.41
N TYR A 106 -25.75 1.63 14.59
CA TYR A 106 -25.90 0.44 13.77
C TYR A 106 -26.09 0.78 12.28
N LYS A 107 -26.98 1.73 11.98
CA LYS A 107 -27.22 2.17 10.60
C LYS A 107 -25.98 2.83 9.99
N MET A 108 -25.30 3.69 10.75
CA MET A 108 -24.07 4.35 10.31
C MET A 108 -22.96 3.32 10.03
N ARG A 109 -22.86 2.27 10.86
CA ARG A 109 -21.95 1.15 10.64
C ARG A 109 -22.26 0.45 9.33
N GLN A 110 -23.51 0.05 9.10
CA GLN A 110 -23.91 -0.63 7.86
C GLN A 110 -23.59 0.21 6.61
N GLU A 111 -23.87 1.52 6.65
CA GLU A 111 -23.55 2.44 5.55
C GLU A 111 -22.03 2.59 5.34
N THR A 112 -21.26 2.64 6.43
CA THR A 112 -19.79 2.74 6.42
C THR A 112 -19.15 1.48 5.86
N ASP A 113 -19.61 0.31 6.30
CA ASP A 113 -19.13 -0.99 5.82
C ASP A 113 -19.39 -1.09 4.31
N GLY A 114 -20.61 -0.80 3.86
CA GLY A 114 -20.95 -0.80 2.42
C GLY A 114 -20.25 0.29 1.58
N MET A 115 -19.80 1.38 2.18
CA MET A 115 -18.91 2.34 1.51
C MET A 115 -17.48 1.80 1.43
N THR A 116 -16.99 1.18 2.51
CA THR A 116 -15.65 0.60 2.59
C THR A 116 -15.47 -0.54 1.58
N ASP A 117 -16.47 -1.40 1.42
CA ASP A 117 -16.47 -2.49 0.42
C ASP A 117 -16.36 -1.95 -1.01
N ARG A 118 -17.09 -0.88 -1.34
CA ARG A 118 -17.03 -0.24 -2.67
C ARG A 118 -15.69 0.45 -2.93
N LEU A 119 -15.08 1.03 -1.89
CA LEU A 119 -13.75 1.59 -1.98
C LEU A 119 -12.70 0.49 -2.20
N GLU A 120 -12.84 -0.64 -1.50
CA GLU A 120 -11.99 -1.81 -1.69
C GLU A 120 -12.08 -2.38 -3.11
N GLU A 121 -13.29 -2.55 -3.64
CA GLU A 121 -13.51 -2.99 -5.02
C GLU A 121 -12.84 -2.02 -6.02
N SER A 122 -12.93 -0.72 -5.75
CA SER A 122 -12.29 0.31 -6.58
C SER A 122 -10.76 0.24 -6.50
N VAL A 123 -10.19 -0.06 -5.33
CA VAL A 123 -8.74 -0.30 -5.19
C VAL A 123 -8.32 -1.53 -5.99
N ARG A 124 -9.06 -2.64 -5.92
CA ARG A 124 -8.79 -3.84 -6.73
C ARG A 124 -8.78 -3.52 -8.24
N LYS A 125 -9.75 -2.73 -8.72
CA LYS A 125 -9.81 -2.27 -10.12
C LYS A 125 -8.60 -1.43 -10.55
N ILE A 126 -8.10 -0.56 -9.67
CA ILE A 126 -6.89 0.23 -9.95
C ILE A 126 -5.66 -0.68 -10.04
N ILE A 127 -5.55 -1.66 -9.16
CA ILE A 127 -4.45 -2.64 -9.19
C ILE A 127 -4.47 -3.44 -10.49
N ASP A 128 -5.64 -3.94 -10.90
CA ASP A 128 -5.79 -4.64 -12.17
C ASP A 128 -5.41 -3.76 -13.36
N ALA A 129 -5.84 -2.49 -13.36
CA ALA A 129 -5.45 -1.53 -14.40
C ALA A 129 -3.95 -1.20 -14.39
N SER A 130 -3.29 -1.25 -13.22
CA SER A 130 -1.84 -1.09 -13.12
C SER A 130 -1.11 -2.29 -13.71
N ALA A 131 -1.57 -3.50 -13.39
CA ALA A 131 -1.03 -4.74 -13.94
C ALA A 131 -1.18 -4.80 -15.47
N GLU A 132 -2.31 -4.32 -16.01
CA GLU A 132 -2.52 -4.20 -17.46
C GLU A 132 -1.50 -3.27 -18.12
N VAL A 133 -1.20 -2.13 -17.50
CA VAL A 133 -0.18 -1.18 -18.01
C VAL A 133 1.22 -1.79 -17.96
N GLU A 134 1.57 -2.49 -16.89
CA GLU A 134 2.86 -3.19 -16.77
C GLU A 134 2.99 -4.34 -17.77
N GLY A 135 1.90 -5.08 -18.02
CA GLY A 135 1.84 -6.10 -19.06
C GLY A 135 2.04 -5.52 -20.45
N MET A 136 1.32 -4.44 -20.79
CA MET A 136 1.52 -3.74 -22.07
C MET A 136 2.98 -3.31 -22.29
N GLU A 137 3.66 -2.79 -21.26
CA GLU A 137 5.09 -2.44 -21.37
C GLU A 137 5.98 -3.66 -21.60
N ARG A 138 5.65 -4.80 -21.00
CA ARG A 138 6.36 -6.06 -21.17
C ARG A 138 6.20 -6.59 -22.59
N VAL A 139 4.96 -6.64 -23.09
CA VAL A 139 4.64 -7.06 -24.46
C VAL A 139 5.37 -6.17 -25.48
N LEU A 140 5.36 -4.85 -25.30
CA LEU A 140 6.06 -3.94 -26.21
C LEU A 140 7.58 -4.18 -26.25
N LYS A 141 8.20 -4.44 -25.09
CA LYS A 141 9.63 -4.78 -25.02
C LYS A 141 9.93 -6.11 -25.70
N GLU A 142 9.06 -7.10 -25.54
CA GLU A 142 9.22 -8.41 -26.15
C GLU A 142 9.05 -8.36 -27.68
N LEU A 143 8.04 -7.66 -28.18
CA LEU A 143 7.84 -7.45 -29.62
C LEU A 143 9.01 -6.73 -30.26
N HIS A 144 9.57 -5.73 -29.58
CA HIS A 144 10.77 -5.07 -30.03
C HIS A 144 11.97 -6.04 -30.13
N ALA A 145 12.16 -6.89 -29.11
CA ALA A 145 13.22 -7.91 -29.13
C ALA A 145 13.04 -8.90 -30.29
N ASN A 146 11.81 -9.37 -30.53
CA ASN A 146 11.48 -10.29 -31.62
C ASN A 146 11.60 -9.62 -33.01
N ALA A 147 11.35 -8.32 -33.11
CA ALA A 147 11.52 -7.57 -34.36
C ALA A 147 12.99 -7.33 -34.73
N ILE A 148 13.89 -7.22 -33.75
CA ILE A 148 15.34 -7.08 -33.99
C ILE A 148 15.98 -8.44 -34.25
N HIS A 149 15.62 -9.44 -33.45
CA HIS A 149 16.09 -10.81 -33.59
C HIS A 149 14.88 -11.70 -33.85
N PRO A 150 14.42 -11.81 -35.11
CA PRO A 150 13.47 -12.86 -35.46
C PRO A 150 14.21 -14.16 -35.21
N ARG A 151 14.00 -14.75 -34.02
CA ARG A 151 14.35 -16.14 -33.82
C ARG A 151 13.53 -16.86 -34.86
N GLY A 152 14.19 -17.36 -35.91
CA GLY A 152 13.55 -18.28 -36.83
C GLY A 152 12.84 -19.29 -35.95
N ASN A 153 11.52 -19.41 -36.13
CA ASN A 153 10.70 -20.34 -35.39
C ASN A 153 11.13 -21.73 -35.88
N GLY A 154 12.27 -22.19 -35.35
CA GLY A 154 12.81 -23.50 -35.56
C GLY A 154 11.85 -24.45 -34.89
N SER A 155 10.90 -24.93 -35.67
CA SER A 155 10.19 -26.18 -35.46
C SER A 155 11.25 -27.27 -35.23
N SER A 156 11.68 -27.42 -33.98
CA SER A 156 12.56 -28.47 -33.53
C SER A 156 11.73 -29.71 -33.23
N THR A 157 11.08 -30.25 -34.25
CA THR A 157 10.56 -31.62 -34.22
C THR A 157 10.70 -32.22 -35.62
N GLN A 158 11.45 -33.32 -35.68
CA GLN A 158 11.65 -34.22 -36.83
C GLN A 158 12.78 -33.86 -37.80
N SER A 159 13.99 -34.36 -37.51
CA SER A 159 14.72 -35.24 -38.45
C SER A 159 15.95 -35.87 -37.79
N THR A 160 15.71 -36.85 -36.90
CA THR A 160 16.72 -37.88 -36.57
C THR A 160 16.23 -39.21 -37.11
N ALA A 161 16.39 -39.43 -38.42
CA ALA A 161 16.33 -40.77 -38.99
C ALA A 161 17.01 -40.80 -40.36
N ALA A 162 17.86 -41.81 -40.53
CA ALA A 162 18.47 -42.27 -41.77
C ALA A 162 19.57 -41.38 -42.38
N THR A 163 20.83 -41.71 -42.09
CA THR A 163 21.63 -42.55 -43.00
C THR A 163 22.92 -42.98 -42.29
N SER A 164 22.83 -44.08 -41.54
CA SER A 164 23.99 -44.89 -41.19
C SER A 164 24.11 -46.00 -42.23
N GLN A 165 24.99 -45.86 -43.21
CA GLN A 165 25.53 -46.97 -44.00
C GLN A 165 26.62 -46.42 -44.92
N PHE A 166 27.88 -46.43 -44.46
CA PHE A 166 28.90 -47.34 -44.98
C PHE A 166 30.26 -46.93 -44.40
N ASN A 167 30.75 -47.81 -43.53
CA ASN A 167 32.07 -47.80 -42.97
C ASN A 167 32.92 -48.71 -43.87
N HIS A 168 34.01 -48.23 -44.47
CA HIS A 168 35.34 -48.90 -44.50
C HIS A 168 36.34 -48.22 -45.43
N GLY A 169 37.40 -47.69 -44.81
CA GLY A 169 38.81 -47.91 -45.19
C GLY A 169 39.33 -47.36 -46.52
N HIS A 170 40.24 -46.40 -46.48
CA HIS A 170 41.67 -46.65 -46.72
C HIS A 170 42.50 -45.36 -46.61
N ARG A 171 43.66 -45.48 -45.94
CA ARG A 171 44.73 -44.48 -45.89
C ARG A 171 45.35 -44.27 -47.28
N ARG A 172 45.82 -43.03 -47.54
CA ARG A 172 47.19 -42.65 -47.98
C ARG A 172 47.30 -41.84 -49.30
N ARG A 173 47.82 -40.60 -49.13
CA ARG A 173 48.76 -39.82 -49.97
C ARG A 173 48.38 -39.30 -51.38
N THR A 174 48.57 -37.98 -51.48
CA THR A 174 49.35 -37.20 -52.48
C THR A 174 48.83 -36.96 -53.90
N VAL A 175 48.90 -35.66 -54.24
CA VAL A 175 49.15 -35.01 -55.55
C VAL A 175 47.93 -34.78 -56.47
N GLY A 176 47.59 -33.49 -56.57
CA GLY A 176 47.48 -32.74 -57.83
C GLY A 176 46.32 -33.07 -58.77
N SER A 177 45.37 -32.15 -58.88
CA SER A 177 44.82 -31.72 -60.17
C SER A 177 44.07 -30.40 -59.98
N ASP A 178 44.53 -29.38 -60.68
CA ASP A 178 43.72 -28.23 -61.06
C ASP A 178 42.52 -28.75 -61.89
N ASP A 179 41.31 -28.23 -61.68
CA ASP A 179 40.48 -27.63 -62.73
C ASP A 179 39.15 -27.07 -62.19
N ASP A 180 38.85 -25.88 -62.66
CA ASP A 180 37.55 -25.25 -62.95
C ASP A 180 36.46 -25.08 -61.88
N GLY A 181 36.34 -23.83 -61.41
CA GLY A 181 35.20 -22.98 -61.76
C GLY A 181 33.78 -23.45 -61.42
N SER A 182 33.28 -23.03 -60.26
CA SER A 182 31.99 -22.32 -60.18
C SER A 182 31.86 -21.62 -58.83
N ASP A 183 32.26 -20.35 -58.82
CA ASP A 183 31.85 -19.38 -57.80
C ASP A 183 30.35 -19.09 -58.02
N TYR A 184 29.52 -19.96 -57.44
CA TYR A 184 28.12 -19.59 -57.23
C TYR A 184 28.13 -18.74 -55.96
N GLU A 185 28.15 -17.42 -56.14
CA GLU A 185 27.59 -16.51 -55.15
C GLU A 185 26.16 -16.97 -54.90
N ASP A 186 25.96 -17.68 -53.81
CA ASP A 186 24.65 -17.98 -53.25
C ASP A 186 24.07 -16.63 -52.83
N GLU A 187 23.40 -15.95 -53.76
CA GLU A 187 22.48 -14.86 -53.43
C GLU A 187 21.55 -15.43 -52.36
N PRO A 188 21.49 -14.84 -51.14
CA PRO A 188 20.51 -15.25 -50.18
C PRO A 188 19.17 -14.87 -50.79
N THR A 189 18.53 -15.83 -51.44
CA THR A 189 17.14 -15.75 -51.83
C THR A 189 16.39 -15.47 -50.54
N GLU A 190 16.03 -14.20 -50.34
CA GLU A 190 15.21 -13.76 -49.22
C GLU A 190 13.89 -14.50 -49.38
N GLY A 191 13.80 -15.65 -48.71
CA GLY A 191 12.58 -16.41 -48.61
C GLY A 191 11.50 -15.44 -48.17
N VAL A 192 10.44 -15.35 -48.96
CA VAL A 192 9.19 -14.68 -48.62
C VAL A 192 8.59 -15.45 -47.45
N GLY A 193 9.19 -15.28 -46.28
CA GLY A 193 8.67 -15.74 -45.01
C GLY A 193 7.50 -14.85 -44.68
N ASP A 194 6.35 -15.48 -44.51
CA ASP A 194 5.12 -14.86 -44.03
C ASP A 194 5.46 -14.00 -42.80
N SER A 195 5.56 -12.69 -43.00
CA SER A 195 5.96 -11.76 -41.96
C SER A 195 4.72 -11.48 -41.15
N GLU A 196 4.54 -12.24 -40.06
CA GLU A 196 3.40 -12.08 -39.15
C GLU A 196 3.17 -10.59 -38.80
N SER A 197 1.91 -10.17 -38.89
CA SER A 197 1.53 -8.78 -38.62
C SER A 197 1.87 -8.42 -37.17
N THR A 198 2.80 -7.49 -36.98
CA THR A 198 3.24 -7.06 -35.64
C THR A 198 2.10 -6.44 -34.82
N MET A 199 1.08 -5.90 -35.48
CA MET A 199 -0.13 -5.40 -34.83
C MET A 199 -1.00 -6.55 -34.30
N GLU A 200 -1.14 -7.63 -35.05
CA GLU A 200 -1.90 -8.81 -34.63
C GLU A 200 -1.18 -9.52 -33.49
N ALA A 201 0.15 -9.68 -33.61
CA ALA A 201 0.99 -10.20 -32.53
C ALA A 201 0.87 -9.36 -31.24
N LEU A 202 0.80 -8.02 -31.35
CA LEU A 202 0.57 -7.14 -30.20
C LEU A 202 -0.80 -7.38 -29.56
N LYS A 203 -1.87 -7.42 -30.36
CA LYS A 203 -3.23 -7.65 -29.85
C LYS A 203 -3.34 -9.00 -29.17
N GLN A 204 -2.78 -10.03 -29.79
CA GLN A 204 -2.77 -11.39 -29.26
C GLN A 204 -2.04 -11.45 -27.92
N LYS A 205 -0.81 -10.94 -27.85
CA LYS A 205 -0.02 -10.98 -26.60
C LYS A 205 -0.64 -10.17 -25.46
N ILE A 206 -1.23 -9.01 -25.77
CA ILE A 206 -1.97 -8.24 -24.75
C ILE A 206 -3.17 -9.04 -24.24
N ALA A 207 -3.90 -9.73 -25.12
CA ALA A 207 -5.03 -10.56 -24.73
C ALA A 207 -4.59 -11.76 -23.88
N GLU A 208 -3.53 -12.46 -24.29
CA GLU A 208 -2.94 -13.58 -23.54
C GLU A 208 -2.46 -13.15 -22.16
N GLU A 209 -1.76 -12.01 -22.06
CA GLU A 209 -1.27 -11.51 -20.76
C GLU A 209 -2.42 -11.07 -19.85
N ARG A 210 -3.47 -10.49 -20.41
CA ARG A 210 -4.69 -10.16 -19.67
C ARG A 210 -5.41 -11.41 -19.18
N GLU A 211 -5.58 -12.42 -20.02
CA GLU A 211 -6.23 -13.68 -19.64
C GLU A 211 -5.42 -14.41 -18.58
N ALA A 212 -4.10 -14.50 -18.75
CA ALA A 212 -3.19 -15.09 -17.77
C ALA A 212 -3.28 -14.39 -16.41
N TYR A 213 -3.33 -13.05 -16.38
CA TYR A 213 -3.53 -12.29 -15.16
C TYR A 213 -4.91 -12.53 -14.55
N GLN A 214 -5.97 -12.55 -15.35
CA GLN A 214 -7.34 -12.79 -14.87
C GLN A 214 -7.57 -14.22 -14.37
N ALA A 215 -6.82 -15.20 -14.89
CA ALA A 215 -6.85 -16.58 -14.43
C ALA A 215 -6.17 -16.77 -13.05
N MET A 216 -5.39 -15.80 -12.58
CA MET A 216 -4.79 -15.84 -11.25
C MET A 216 -5.86 -15.66 -10.16
N SER A 217 -5.73 -16.44 -9.09
CA SER A 217 -6.60 -16.32 -7.91
C SER A 217 -6.53 -14.92 -7.29
N MET A 218 -7.61 -14.51 -6.63
CA MET A 218 -7.69 -13.22 -5.93
C MET A 218 -6.55 -13.04 -4.93
N ALA A 219 -6.24 -14.10 -4.17
CA ALA A 219 -5.15 -14.09 -3.21
C ALA A 219 -3.79 -13.82 -3.89
N HIS A 220 -3.53 -14.44 -5.05
CA HIS A 220 -2.30 -14.21 -5.79
C HIS A 220 -2.20 -12.78 -6.32
N ARG A 221 -3.31 -12.22 -6.81
CA ARG A 221 -3.34 -10.86 -7.36
C ARG A 221 -3.20 -9.77 -6.29
N TYR A 222 -3.82 -9.95 -5.13
CA TYR A 222 -4.00 -8.85 -4.17
C TYR A 222 -3.36 -9.08 -2.80
N ALA A 223 -3.29 -10.31 -2.29
CA ALA A 223 -2.87 -10.54 -0.90
C ALA A 223 -1.41 -10.12 -0.65
N SER A 224 -0.56 -10.25 -1.66
CA SER A 224 0.83 -9.80 -1.64
C SER A 224 1.05 -8.41 -2.26
N HIS A 225 0.01 -7.80 -2.85
CA HIS A 225 0.14 -6.52 -3.52
C HIS A 225 0.25 -5.38 -2.49
N ASN A 226 1.38 -4.67 -2.49
CA ASN A 226 1.72 -3.66 -1.48
C ASN A 226 0.62 -2.59 -1.26
N ASP A 227 -0.07 -2.18 -2.33
CA ASP A 227 -1.12 -1.16 -2.19
C ASP A 227 -2.40 -1.74 -1.58
N TYR A 228 -2.73 -3.00 -1.87
CA TYR A 228 -3.89 -3.65 -1.26
C TYR A 228 -3.64 -3.98 0.20
N VAL A 229 -2.43 -4.48 0.51
CA VAL A 229 -1.95 -4.65 1.88
C VAL A 229 -2.00 -3.31 2.61
N GLY A 230 -1.51 -2.23 1.99
CA GLY A 230 -1.55 -0.87 2.56
C GLY A 230 -2.98 -0.37 2.81
N PHE A 231 -3.92 -0.67 1.92
CA PHE A 231 -5.33 -0.38 2.11
C PHE A 231 -5.91 -1.12 3.32
N LYS A 232 -5.71 -2.44 3.43
CA LYS A 232 -6.16 -3.25 4.57
C LYS A 232 -5.51 -2.79 5.89
N LYS A 233 -4.20 -2.58 5.88
CA LYS A 233 -3.43 -1.53 6.61
C LYS A 233 -4.28 -0.51 7.35
N ILE A 234 -4.70 0.44 6.55
CA ILE A 234 -5.28 1.70 6.98
C ILE A 234 -6.73 1.53 7.43
N VAL A 235 -7.50 0.67 6.75
CA VAL A 235 -8.88 0.36 7.14
C VAL A 235 -8.91 -0.32 8.51
N HIS A 236 -8.02 -1.28 8.76
CA HIS A 236 -7.91 -1.93 10.06
C HIS A 236 -7.53 -0.95 11.17
N ASP A 237 -6.53 -0.10 10.96
CA ASP A 237 -6.16 0.97 11.90
C ASP A 237 -7.30 1.97 12.14
N ALA A 238 -8.16 2.20 11.14
CA ALA A 238 -9.36 3.03 11.29
C ALA A 238 -10.45 2.33 12.10
N HIS A 239 -10.65 1.02 11.93
CA HIS A 239 -11.60 0.23 12.72
C HIS A 239 -11.18 0.04 14.17
N TYR A 240 -9.89 -0.11 14.43
CA TYR A 240 -9.36 -0.41 15.75
C TYR A 240 -8.34 0.65 16.16
N PRO A 241 -8.78 1.87 16.53
CA PRO A 241 -7.87 2.91 16.97
C PRO A 241 -7.30 2.60 18.36
N GLY A 242 -6.00 2.82 18.54
CA GLY A 242 -5.32 2.76 19.84
C GLY A 242 -4.36 1.57 20.00
N ASP A 243 -3.71 1.51 21.17
CA ASP A 243 -2.63 0.55 21.46
C ASP A 243 -3.13 -0.88 21.80
N SER A 244 -4.44 -1.03 22.06
CA SER A 244 -5.09 -2.33 22.33
C SER A 244 -5.80 -2.90 21.10
N ALA A 245 -5.41 -2.46 19.89
CA ALA A 245 -5.98 -2.99 18.66
C ALA A 245 -5.60 -4.47 18.47
N PRO A 246 -6.54 -5.33 18.05
CA PRO A 246 -6.22 -6.71 17.69
C PRO A 246 -5.20 -6.73 16.53
N PRO A 247 -4.40 -7.79 16.39
CA PRO A 247 -3.52 -7.93 15.24
C PRO A 247 -4.33 -8.03 13.94
N MET A 248 -3.76 -7.52 12.85
CA MET A 248 -4.40 -7.63 11.54
C MET A 248 -4.51 -9.10 11.12
N PRO A 249 -5.64 -9.54 10.56
CA PRO A 249 -5.74 -10.87 9.97
C PRO A 249 -4.69 -11.07 8.88
N HIS A 250 -4.04 -12.23 8.88
CA HIS A 250 -2.99 -12.56 7.91
C HIS A 250 -3.53 -12.51 6.47
N ALA A 251 -2.69 -12.08 5.52
CA ALA A 251 -3.12 -11.81 4.14
C ALA A 251 -3.75 -13.01 3.42
N SER A 252 -3.37 -14.24 3.80
CA SER A 252 -3.96 -15.48 3.29
C SER A 252 -5.45 -15.65 3.62
N THR A 253 -5.94 -15.00 4.68
CA THR A 253 -7.34 -15.13 5.13
C THR A 253 -8.30 -14.18 4.41
N TRP A 254 -7.78 -13.14 3.75
CA TRP A 254 -8.62 -12.09 3.15
C TRP A 254 -9.53 -12.59 2.02
N PHE A 255 -9.15 -13.68 1.36
CA PHE A 255 -9.86 -14.25 0.21
C PHE A 255 -10.32 -15.69 0.43
N ALA A 256 -10.27 -16.21 1.66
CA ALA A 256 -10.63 -17.60 1.97
C ALA A 256 -12.10 -17.94 1.63
N ASN A 257 -12.98 -16.94 1.58
CA ASN A 257 -14.38 -17.10 1.23
C ASN A 257 -14.67 -16.93 -0.27
N GLU A 258 -13.69 -16.44 -1.05
CA GLU A 258 -13.80 -16.18 -2.49
C GLU A 258 -13.06 -17.22 -3.34
N SER A 259 -12.39 -18.20 -2.72
CA SER A 259 -11.84 -19.35 -3.44
C SER A 259 -12.97 -20.25 -3.93
N ASP A 260 -13.02 -20.47 -5.25
CA ASP A 260 -14.02 -21.23 -6.02
C ASP A 260 -14.13 -22.73 -5.69
N ASP A 261 -13.66 -23.20 -4.54
CA ASP A 261 -13.97 -24.55 -4.07
C ASP A 261 -15.30 -24.54 -3.30
N ALA A 262 -16.39 -24.37 -4.06
CA ALA A 262 -17.77 -24.34 -3.58
C ALA A 262 -18.27 -25.70 -3.02
N SER A 263 -17.37 -26.59 -2.57
CA SER A 263 -17.68 -27.94 -2.07
C SER A 263 -17.66 -28.08 -0.54
N VAL A 264 -17.32 -27.04 0.24
CA VAL A 264 -17.33 -27.17 1.71
C VAL A 264 -18.64 -26.61 2.29
N PRO A 265 -19.52 -27.43 2.89
CA PRO A 265 -20.74 -26.95 3.51
C PRO A 265 -20.40 -26.04 4.69
N ARG A 266 -20.99 -24.85 4.69
CA ARG A 266 -20.90 -23.87 5.77
C ARG A 266 -21.59 -24.40 7.03
N THR A 267 -20.82 -24.75 8.06
CA THR A 267 -21.32 -24.69 9.43
C THR A 267 -21.18 -23.25 9.94
N ARG A 268 -22.33 -22.57 10.04
CA ARG A 268 -22.44 -21.34 10.84
C ARG A 268 -22.24 -21.74 12.30
N GLY A 269 -21.03 -21.49 12.81
CA GLY A 269 -20.66 -21.77 14.20
C GLY A 269 -19.59 -22.84 14.28
N ALA A 270 -18.32 -22.43 14.27
CA ALA A 270 -17.21 -23.29 14.67
C ALA A 270 -16.06 -22.42 15.20
N ALA A 271 -16.22 -21.95 16.43
CA ALA A 271 -15.10 -21.97 17.36
C ALA A 271 -14.85 -23.46 17.70
N ALA A 272 -14.10 -24.16 16.85
CA ALA A 272 -13.52 -25.50 17.08
C ALA A 272 -13.05 -26.09 15.74
N ALA A 273 -11.92 -25.62 15.23
CA ALA A 273 -11.06 -26.37 14.31
C ALA A 273 -9.63 -25.84 14.48
N ALA A 274 -9.17 -25.86 15.73
CA ALA A 274 -7.76 -25.80 16.07
C ALA A 274 -7.36 -27.25 16.34
N ASP A 275 -6.93 -27.95 15.29
CA ASP A 275 -6.04 -29.08 15.46
C ASP A 275 -5.32 -29.34 14.14
N THR A 276 -4.02 -29.59 14.21
CA THR A 276 -3.04 -29.80 13.11
C THR A 276 -2.41 -28.56 12.46
N ILE A 277 -1.83 -27.64 13.26
CA ILE A 277 -0.46 -27.12 13.06
C ILE A 277 0.12 -26.85 14.45
N GLU A 278 0.73 -27.87 15.07
CA GLU A 278 1.60 -27.71 16.25
C GLU A 278 2.96 -27.18 15.76
N ASP A 279 3.16 -25.86 15.78
CA ASP A 279 4.39 -25.16 16.19
C ASP A 279 4.18 -23.64 16.01
N ASP A 280 4.53 -22.87 17.06
CA ASP A 280 4.41 -21.40 17.23
C ASP A 280 3.08 -20.83 17.78
N ASP A 281 2.62 -21.32 18.94
CA ASP A 281 1.50 -20.75 19.71
C ASP A 281 1.89 -19.48 20.52
N LEU A 282 2.62 -18.56 19.89
CA LEU A 282 2.91 -17.23 20.44
C LEU A 282 1.98 -16.20 19.80
N THR A 283 0.74 -16.13 20.29
CA THR A 283 -0.26 -15.18 19.77
C THR A 283 0.10 -13.76 20.20
N VAL A 284 0.48 -12.90 19.25
CA VAL A 284 0.77 -11.48 19.50
C VAL A 284 -0.53 -10.77 19.90
N ALA A 285 -0.67 -10.46 21.19
CA ALA A 285 -1.86 -9.81 21.73
C ALA A 285 -2.02 -8.35 21.27
N SER A 286 -0.89 -7.63 21.14
CA SER A 286 -0.85 -6.28 20.57
C SER A 286 0.58 -5.90 20.18
N GLU A 287 0.72 -5.13 19.10
CA GLU A 287 1.99 -4.58 18.64
C GLU A 287 2.09 -3.10 19.02
N ARG A 288 3.06 -2.75 19.89
CA ARG A 288 3.32 -1.36 20.29
C ARG A 288 4.46 -0.76 19.46
N ILE A 289 4.12 0.16 18.57
CA ILE A 289 5.09 0.90 17.75
C ILE A 289 5.46 2.21 18.46
N SER A 290 6.75 2.51 18.56
CA SER A 290 7.22 3.77 19.15
C SER A 290 6.89 4.96 18.23
N VAL A 291 6.26 6.00 18.80
CA VAL A 291 5.98 7.28 18.14
C VAL A 291 7.24 8.15 17.96
N ASN A 292 8.31 7.84 18.70
CA ASN A 292 9.55 8.60 18.67
C ASN A 292 10.53 8.04 17.62
N CYS A 293 11.25 8.93 16.95
CA CYS A 293 12.26 8.58 15.96
C CYS A 293 13.51 8.02 16.64
N PRO A 294 14.04 6.86 16.20
CA PRO A 294 15.30 6.32 16.72
C PRO A 294 16.52 7.24 16.48
N ILE A 295 16.47 8.12 15.48
CA ILE A 295 17.58 9.01 15.10
C ILE A 295 17.52 10.32 15.89
N THR A 296 16.36 10.97 15.92
CA THR A 296 16.24 12.30 16.55
C THR A 296 15.81 12.24 18.01
N LEU A 297 15.31 11.08 18.48
CA LEU A 297 14.70 10.86 19.79
C LEU A 297 13.49 11.74 20.08
N LEU A 298 12.98 12.44 19.06
CA LEU A 298 11.79 13.28 19.12
C LEU A 298 10.58 12.55 18.52
N PRO A 299 9.35 12.92 18.89
CA PRO A 299 8.14 12.46 18.20
C PRO A 299 8.25 12.73 16.69
N MET A 300 8.05 11.70 15.88
CA MET A 300 8.11 11.81 14.42
C MET A 300 7.00 12.76 13.93
N LYS A 301 7.32 13.58 12.91
CA LYS A 301 6.36 14.42 12.18
C LYS A 301 5.99 13.76 10.86
N ASP A 302 7.01 13.37 10.11
CA ASP A 302 6.88 12.72 8.81
C ASP A 302 7.56 11.33 8.86
N PRO A 303 6.91 10.31 9.45
CA PRO A 303 7.50 8.97 9.55
C PRO A 303 7.59 8.29 8.18
N VAL A 304 8.75 7.70 7.91
CA VAL A 304 9.00 6.80 6.77
C VAL A 304 9.47 5.45 7.29
N THR A 305 8.95 4.39 6.70
CA THR A 305 9.30 3.01 7.03
C THR A 305 10.05 2.39 5.87
N SER A 306 11.10 1.62 6.19
CA SER A 306 11.86 0.89 5.18
C SER A 306 11.05 -0.29 4.60
N ARG A 307 11.24 -0.57 3.32
CA ARG A 307 10.71 -1.77 2.64
C ARG A 307 11.53 -3.03 2.93
N LYS A 308 12.75 -2.86 3.44
CA LYS A 308 13.70 -3.96 3.73
C LYS A 308 13.70 -4.40 5.20
N CYS A 309 13.25 -3.53 6.11
CA CYS A 309 13.23 -3.81 7.56
C CYS A 309 12.07 -3.06 8.24
N PRO A 310 11.55 -3.54 9.39
CA PRO A 310 10.37 -2.97 10.05
C PRO A 310 10.65 -1.67 10.84
N HIS A 311 11.69 -0.92 10.49
CA HIS A 311 12.08 0.30 11.22
C HIS A 311 11.55 1.56 10.54
N SER A 312 11.02 2.45 11.37
CA SER A 312 10.48 3.75 10.99
C SER A 312 11.36 4.89 11.51
N PHE A 313 11.49 5.94 10.72
CA PHE A 313 12.33 7.10 11.00
C PHE A 313 11.64 8.40 10.60
N GLU A 314 12.11 9.52 11.14
CA GLU A 314 11.77 10.85 10.61
C GLU A 314 12.37 11.02 9.19
N LYS A 315 11.54 11.36 8.21
CA LYS A 315 11.90 11.47 6.79
C LYS A 315 13.12 12.34 6.55
N THR A 316 13.15 13.53 7.15
CA THR A 316 14.25 14.49 6.99
C THR A 316 15.55 13.92 7.55
N ALA A 317 15.49 13.34 8.75
CA ALA A 317 16.66 12.79 9.43
C ALA A 317 17.32 11.67 8.64
N ILE A 318 16.56 10.65 8.21
CA ILE A 318 17.16 9.52 7.47
C ILE A 318 17.63 9.91 6.06
N LEU A 319 16.90 10.79 5.37
CA LEU A 319 17.30 11.24 4.04
C LEU A 319 18.57 12.11 4.09
N ASP A 320 18.71 12.95 5.12
CA ASP A 320 19.92 13.75 5.28
C ASP A 320 21.13 12.88 5.62
N MET A 321 20.95 11.84 6.44
CA MET A 321 22.02 10.85 6.66
C MET A 321 22.42 10.12 5.36
N ILE A 322 21.45 9.73 4.51
CA ILE A 322 21.74 9.13 3.19
C ILE A 322 22.50 10.11 2.31
N LYS A 323 22.09 11.39 2.26
CA LYS A 323 22.78 12.40 1.45
C LYS A 323 24.23 12.63 1.90
N ILE A 324 24.50 12.54 3.20
CA ILE A 324 25.84 12.76 3.78
C ILE A 324 26.72 11.51 3.65
N SER A 325 26.14 10.32 3.51
CA SER A 325 26.91 9.07 3.41
C SER A 325 27.97 9.07 2.30
N ASP A 326 29.10 8.44 2.61
CA ASP A 326 30.22 8.19 1.69
C ASP A 326 30.10 6.81 1.02
N GLU A 327 29.33 5.88 1.60
CA GLU A 327 29.06 4.56 1.02
C GLU A 327 28.13 4.69 -0.20
N THR A 328 28.53 4.08 -1.31
CA THR A 328 27.73 4.04 -2.54
C THR A 328 27.65 2.62 -3.08
N VAL A 329 26.50 2.27 -3.63
CA VAL A 329 26.29 0.99 -4.34
C VAL A 329 26.26 1.28 -5.84
N PRO A 330 26.77 0.36 -6.69
CA PRO A 330 26.64 0.48 -8.14
C PRO A 330 25.18 0.73 -8.52
N GLY A 331 24.91 1.85 -9.17
CA GLY A 331 23.57 2.30 -9.55
C GLY A 331 23.51 2.72 -11.01
N THR A 332 22.32 3.15 -11.46
CA THR A 332 22.04 3.51 -12.86
C THR A 332 22.73 4.81 -13.35
N GLY A 333 23.58 5.44 -12.53
CA GLY A 333 24.27 6.69 -12.84
C GLY A 333 25.78 6.63 -12.63
N ARG A 334 26.51 7.60 -13.20
CA ARG A 334 27.98 7.73 -13.16
C ARG A 334 28.59 7.82 -11.75
N HIS A 335 27.79 8.09 -10.72
CA HIS A 335 28.24 8.32 -9.34
C HIS A 335 27.70 7.31 -8.31
N GLY A 336 27.03 6.23 -8.75
CA GLY A 336 26.39 5.27 -7.84
C GLY A 336 25.21 5.86 -7.05
N GLN A 337 24.53 5.02 -6.27
CA GLN A 337 23.47 5.46 -5.36
C GLN A 337 24.01 5.47 -3.92
N LYS A 338 23.82 6.58 -3.21
CA LYS A 338 24.21 6.71 -1.80
C LYS A 338 23.41 5.78 -0.92
N VAL A 339 24.09 5.13 0.02
CA VAL A 339 23.48 4.17 0.95
C VAL A 339 23.90 4.44 2.38
N ILE A 340 23.02 4.07 3.31
CA ILE A 340 23.36 4.04 4.72
C ILE A 340 22.93 2.71 5.34
N LYS A 341 23.64 2.27 6.37
CA LYS A 341 23.20 1.18 7.24
C LYS A 341 22.04 1.67 8.11
N CYS A 342 20.96 0.89 8.14
CA CYS A 342 19.82 1.12 9.02
C CYS A 342 20.32 1.35 10.46
N PRO A 343 19.99 2.48 11.10
CA PRO A 343 20.45 2.78 12.47
C PRO A 343 20.02 1.77 13.54
N VAL A 344 19.09 0.86 13.22
CA VAL A 344 18.54 -0.13 14.17
C VAL A 344 19.04 -1.55 13.87
N CYS A 345 19.05 -1.99 12.60
CA CYS A 345 19.37 -3.39 12.24
C CYS A 345 20.47 -3.56 11.19
N THR A 346 21.21 -2.50 10.88
CA THR A 346 22.39 -2.51 9.98
C THR A 346 22.15 -2.81 8.49
N VAL A 347 20.92 -3.16 8.07
CA VAL A 347 20.55 -3.37 6.65
C VAL A 347 20.81 -2.11 5.80
N LEU A 348 21.36 -2.26 4.59
CA LEU A 348 21.61 -1.14 3.68
C LEU A 348 20.32 -0.55 3.09
N LEU A 349 20.12 0.74 3.32
CA LEU A 349 18.98 1.54 2.88
C LEU A 349 19.40 2.61 1.88
N THR A 350 18.63 2.71 0.79
CA THR A 350 18.65 3.81 -0.17
C THR A 350 17.47 4.76 0.07
N SER A 351 17.44 5.88 -0.66
CA SER A 351 16.27 6.77 -0.71
C SER A 351 14.99 6.06 -1.16
N ASP A 352 15.11 5.08 -2.05
CA ASP A 352 13.98 4.44 -2.73
C ASP A 352 13.39 3.29 -1.91
N ASP A 353 14.15 2.82 -0.92
CA ASP A 353 13.71 1.83 0.06
C ASP A 353 12.76 2.42 1.11
N LEU A 354 12.65 3.74 1.20
CA LEU A 354 11.85 4.42 2.22
C LEU A 354 10.47 4.81 1.67
N LYS A 355 9.41 4.37 2.35
CA LYS A 355 8.02 4.71 2.02
C LYS A 355 7.37 5.45 3.19
N GLU A 356 6.56 6.46 2.90
CA GLU A 356 5.75 7.14 3.91
C GLU A 356 4.77 6.17 4.58
N ASP A 357 4.80 6.13 5.91
CA ASP A 357 3.97 5.23 6.69
C ASP A 357 2.70 5.93 7.15
N GLN A 358 1.65 5.80 6.34
CA GLN A 358 0.36 6.43 6.60
C GLN A 358 -0.30 5.93 7.88
N VAL A 359 -0.07 4.67 8.27
CA VAL A 359 -0.59 4.12 9.53
C VAL A 359 0.11 4.80 10.70
N LEU A 360 1.44 4.89 10.66
CA LEU A 360 2.20 5.56 11.71
C LEU A 360 1.87 7.06 11.80
N ILE A 361 1.71 7.77 10.67
CA ILE A 361 1.23 9.17 10.65
C ILE A 361 -0.08 9.30 11.45
N ARG A 362 -1.02 8.37 11.23
CA ARG A 362 -2.34 8.38 11.88
C ARG A 362 -2.22 8.09 13.37
N LYS A 363 -1.43 7.10 13.76
CA LYS A 363 -1.13 6.77 15.17
C LYS A 363 -0.51 7.97 15.90
N ILE A 364 0.48 8.63 15.29
CA ILE A 364 1.13 9.84 15.85
C ILE A 364 0.11 10.96 16.02
N LYS A 365 -0.72 11.24 15.00
CA LYS A 365 -1.76 12.28 15.09
C LYS A 365 -2.74 12.01 16.23
N ARG A 366 -3.18 10.77 16.39
CA ARG A 366 -4.07 10.35 17.49
C ARG A 366 -3.38 10.49 18.85
N ALA A 367 -2.13 10.04 18.98
CA ALA A 367 -1.35 10.16 20.21
C ALA A 367 -1.14 11.62 20.61
N LYS A 368 -0.82 12.50 19.65
CA LYS A 368 -0.68 13.94 19.88
C LYS A 368 -2.00 14.59 20.29
N ALA A 369 -3.11 14.21 19.66
CA ALA A 369 -4.44 14.71 20.05
C ALA A 369 -4.81 14.29 21.48
N ALA A 370 -4.50 13.04 21.86
CA ALA A 370 -4.72 12.55 23.22
C ALA A 370 -3.87 13.31 24.27
N MET A 371 -2.58 13.55 23.98
CA MET A 371 -1.70 14.35 24.85
C MET A 371 -2.20 15.79 25.00
N ASN A 372 -2.64 16.43 23.92
CA ASN A 372 -3.18 17.78 23.98
C ASN A 372 -4.46 17.85 24.83
N ALA A 373 -5.39 16.90 24.66
CA ALA A 373 -6.63 16.85 25.42
C ALA A 373 -6.38 16.68 26.93
N GLN A 374 -5.41 15.85 27.33
CA GLN A 374 -5.02 15.69 28.74
C GLN A 374 -4.41 16.96 29.33
N ASN A 375 -3.60 17.68 28.54
CA ASN A 375 -2.98 18.93 28.99
C ASN A 375 -4.00 20.08 29.13
N GLU A 376 -5.03 20.12 28.28
CA GLU A 376 -6.14 21.07 28.40
C GLU A 376 -7.00 20.77 29.64
N GLU A 377 -7.34 19.50 29.90
CA GLU A 377 -8.12 19.09 31.08
C GLU A 377 -7.39 19.38 32.41
N SER A 378 -6.06 19.27 32.44
CA SER A 378 -5.25 19.61 33.63
C SER A 378 -5.14 21.12 33.90
N SER A 379 -5.42 21.98 32.91
CA SER A 379 -5.26 23.43 33.06
C SER A 379 -6.48 24.14 33.66
N ASP A 380 -7.65 23.48 33.67
CA ASP A 380 -8.91 24.06 34.17
C ASP A 380 -9.15 23.81 35.68
N GLU A 381 -8.35 22.96 36.34
CA GLU A 381 -8.50 22.69 37.78
C GLU A 381 -7.82 23.74 38.68
N ASP A 382 -6.93 24.58 38.15
CA ASP A 382 -6.16 25.57 38.94
C ASP A 382 -6.83 26.95 39.10
N ASP A 383 -7.90 27.29 38.34
CA ASP A 383 -8.59 28.59 38.47
C ASP A 383 -9.78 28.56 39.47
N ASN A 384 -10.21 27.37 39.91
CA ASN A 384 -11.40 27.24 40.77
C ASN A 384 -11.10 27.37 42.29
N SER A 385 -9.84 27.50 42.67
CA SER A 385 -9.41 27.59 44.08
C SER A 385 -9.17 29.04 44.56
N ARG A 386 -9.33 30.07 43.71
CA ARG A 386 -9.12 31.49 44.10
C ARG A 386 -10.37 32.36 44.26
N ARG A 387 -11.59 31.82 44.12
CA ARG A 387 -12.84 32.59 44.30
C ARG A 387 -13.79 32.00 45.33
N ARG A 388 -13.33 31.88 46.57
CA ARG A 388 -14.22 31.84 47.75
C ARG A 388 -13.73 32.84 48.80
N ARG A 389 -14.22 34.08 48.70
CA ARG A 389 -14.28 35.01 49.84
C ARG A 389 -15.75 35.16 50.27
N PRO A 390 -16.06 35.07 51.57
CA PRO A 390 -17.43 35.06 52.06
C PRO A 390 -17.99 36.48 52.29
N SER A 391 -19.27 36.63 51.92
CA SER A 391 -20.36 37.43 52.51
C SER A 391 -20.11 38.83 53.11
N GLY A 392 -20.90 39.81 52.64
CA GLY A 392 -21.09 41.12 53.27
C GLY A 392 -22.25 41.93 52.67
N TYR A 393 -23.48 41.54 53.01
CA TYR A 393 -24.74 42.29 53.21
C TYR A 393 -24.93 43.76 52.67
N GLN A 394 -25.89 43.90 51.71
CA GLN A 394 -26.99 44.91 51.46
C GLN A 394 -26.79 46.46 51.54
N PRO A 395 -27.72 47.33 51.01
CA PRO A 395 -28.92 47.13 50.16
C PRO A 395 -29.17 48.12 48.98
N GLU A 396 -30.14 47.74 48.14
CA GLU A 396 -31.14 48.48 47.34
C GLU A 396 -31.02 50.02 47.18
N ASN A 397 -31.06 50.51 45.92
CA ASN A 397 -31.83 51.70 45.58
C ASN A 397 -32.29 51.73 44.11
N ILE A 398 -33.57 52.05 43.97
CA ILE A 398 -34.39 52.16 42.77
C ILE A 398 -34.13 53.50 42.05
N SER A 399 -33.99 53.50 40.71
CA SER A 399 -34.59 54.52 39.82
C SER A 399 -34.16 54.37 38.34
N SER A 400 -35.13 54.00 37.51
CA SER A 400 -35.50 54.57 36.20
C SER A 400 -34.46 54.86 35.09
N SER A 401 -34.61 54.09 33.99
CA SER A 401 -34.38 54.36 32.55
C SER A 401 -34.57 55.83 32.07
N PRO A 402 -34.07 56.28 30.88
CA PRO A 402 -34.02 55.47 29.64
C PRO A 402 -32.87 55.69 28.63
N ALA A 403 -32.84 54.71 27.70
CA ALA A 403 -32.28 54.63 26.35
C ALA A 403 -31.63 55.87 25.71
N MET A 404 -30.45 55.66 25.11
CA MET A 404 -30.10 56.20 23.79
C MET A 404 -29.12 55.25 23.07
N THR A 405 -29.46 54.98 21.82
CA THR A 405 -28.68 54.34 20.77
C THR A 405 -27.41 55.15 20.43
N ARG A 406 -26.35 54.46 19.94
CA ARG A 406 -25.53 54.81 18.75
C ARG A 406 -24.16 54.13 18.76
N THR A 407 -23.97 53.18 17.85
CA THR A 407 -22.73 52.95 17.07
C THR A 407 -22.50 54.17 16.13
N PRO A 408 -21.30 54.50 15.60
CA PRO A 408 -20.36 53.53 15.00
C PRO A 408 -18.84 53.83 15.12
N GLY A 409 -18.06 52.76 14.92
CA GLY A 409 -16.80 52.71 14.16
C GLY A 409 -15.62 53.60 14.59
N LEU A 410 -14.46 52.99 14.83
CA LEU A 410 -13.28 53.18 13.98
C LEU A 410 -12.13 52.28 14.44
N LYS A 411 -11.35 51.90 13.42
CA LYS A 411 -10.18 51.02 13.42
C LYS A 411 -9.10 51.52 14.39
N ASN A 412 -8.39 50.58 15.02
CA ASN A 412 -6.96 50.78 15.28
C ASN A 412 -6.20 49.46 15.19
N GLU A 413 -5.47 49.37 14.09
CA GLU A 413 -4.37 48.47 13.82
C GLU A 413 -3.20 48.84 14.73
N ARG A 414 -2.62 47.88 15.45
CA ARG A 414 -1.30 48.04 16.07
C ARG A 414 -0.45 46.80 15.79
N GLN A 415 0.50 47.01 14.88
CA GLN A 415 1.74 46.26 14.73
C GLN A 415 2.65 46.43 15.96
N SER A 416 3.63 45.52 16.04
CA SER A 416 4.83 45.51 16.90
C SER A 416 4.58 45.06 18.35
N GLN A 417 5.41 44.26 19.01
CA GLN A 417 6.72 43.65 18.72
C GLN A 417 6.93 42.59 19.82
N ALA A 418 7.75 41.57 19.55
CA ALA A 418 8.28 40.65 20.57
C ALA A 418 9.08 41.41 21.66
N PRO A 419 9.27 40.79 22.83
CA PRO A 419 10.61 40.28 23.09
C PRO A 419 10.62 38.88 23.71
N GLY A 420 11.65 38.11 23.36
CA GLY A 420 11.97 36.86 24.04
C GLY A 420 12.64 37.12 25.39
N LEU A 421 12.54 36.15 26.30
CA LEU A 421 13.66 35.32 26.76
C LEU A 421 13.27 34.55 28.02
N ALA A 422 13.61 33.26 28.01
CA ALA A 422 13.99 32.42 29.13
C ALA A 422 13.04 32.35 30.34
N SER A 423 12.19 31.32 30.36
CA SER A 423 11.83 30.65 31.61
C SER A 423 12.35 29.22 31.56
N ARG A 424 13.33 28.92 32.42
CA ARG A 424 13.77 27.57 32.76
C ARG A 424 12.59 26.84 33.39
N GLN A 425 12.04 25.85 32.70
CA GLN A 425 11.21 24.84 33.35
C GLN A 425 12.10 23.69 33.80
N VAL A 426 12.26 23.58 35.11
CA VAL A 426 12.61 22.35 35.81
C VAL A 426 11.29 21.70 36.21
N SER A 427 11.00 20.50 35.72
CA SER A 427 9.93 19.61 36.23
C SER A 427 10.08 18.24 35.56
N MET A 428 10.80 17.32 36.20
CA MET A 428 10.29 16.22 37.04
C MET A 428 9.63 15.11 36.23
N VAL A 429 10.44 14.08 35.94
CA VAL A 429 9.99 12.74 35.53
C VAL A 429 9.21 12.12 36.70
N PRO A 430 7.96 11.68 36.53
CA PRO A 430 7.29 10.88 37.56
C PRO A 430 7.92 9.49 37.58
N ASN A 431 8.58 9.19 38.70
CA ASN A 431 9.16 7.90 39.02
C ASN A 431 8.04 6.96 39.46
N THR A 432 7.55 6.09 38.56
CA THR A 432 6.59 5.04 38.91
C THR A 432 7.12 3.68 38.49
N GLN A 433 8.10 3.17 39.24
CA GLN A 433 8.36 1.74 39.40
C GLN A 433 8.98 1.55 40.78
N LEU A 434 8.15 1.29 41.78
CA LEU A 434 8.47 0.52 42.99
C LEU A 434 7.12 0.24 43.67
N GLN A 435 6.52 -0.91 43.37
CA GLN A 435 5.49 -1.52 44.20
C GLN A 435 6.05 -2.84 44.74
N GLU A 436 6.46 -2.75 46.00
CA GLU A 436 6.32 -3.71 47.09
C GLU A 436 5.92 -5.14 46.68
N VAL A 437 6.91 -6.03 46.70
CA VAL A 437 6.70 -7.46 46.91
C VAL A 437 6.79 -7.68 48.41
N ALA A 438 5.65 -7.85 49.06
CA ALA A 438 5.56 -8.35 50.42
C ALA A 438 5.22 -9.85 50.32
N GLU A 439 6.23 -10.72 50.47
CA GLU A 439 6.00 -12.11 50.86
C GLU A 439 6.99 -12.51 51.96
N GLU A 440 6.40 -13.08 53.00
CA GLU A 440 6.96 -13.45 54.28
C GLU A 440 7.94 -14.62 54.16
N GLU A 441 9.25 -14.38 54.28
CA GLU A 441 10.19 -15.44 54.64
C GLU A 441 10.31 -15.55 56.17
N ARG A 442 9.58 -16.51 56.71
CA ARG A 442 9.73 -17.01 58.07
C ARG A 442 11.13 -17.59 58.27
N GLU A 443 11.80 -17.02 59.26
CA GLU A 443 12.82 -17.60 60.12
C GLU A 443 12.85 -19.14 60.13
N ARG A 444 13.91 -19.74 59.55
CA ARG A 444 14.54 -20.92 60.14
C ARG A 444 15.95 -21.14 59.59
N SER A 445 16.92 -20.46 60.20
CA SER A 445 18.33 -20.87 60.14
C SER A 445 18.72 -21.49 61.48
N GLY A 446 19.43 -22.63 61.40
CA GLY A 446 20.45 -23.03 62.36
C GLY A 446 19.99 -23.66 63.68
N SER A 447 19.98 -24.99 63.73
CA SER A 447 20.24 -25.72 64.98
C SER A 447 20.78 -27.10 64.65
N SER A 448 22.11 -27.17 64.62
CA SER A 448 22.93 -28.38 64.57
C SER A 448 22.86 -29.13 65.90
N THR A 449 22.60 -30.45 65.86
CA THR A 449 23.05 -31.37 66.91
C THR A 449 23.13 -32.80 66.38
N ALA A 450 24.38 -33.25 66.24
CA ALA A 450 24.99 -34.55 66.56
C ALA A 450 24.22 -35.89 66.56
N VAL A 451 25.07 -36.93 66.37
CA VAL A 451 24.90 -38.39 66.55
C VAL A 451 24.32 -39.07 65.30
N GLY A 452 24.94 -40.06 64.68
CA GLY A 452 26.12 -40.89 64.96
C GLY A 452 25.95 -42.17 64.11
N ASP A 453 27.07 -42.84 63.81
CA ASP A 453 27.18 -44.27 63.46
C ASP A 453 26.48 -44.70 62.14
N GLU A 454 26.95 -45.62 61.31
CA GLU A 454 28.04 -46.59 61.26
C GLU A 454 27.95 -47.22 59.85
N ASP A 455 29.09 -47.64 59.30
CA ASP A 455 29.27 -48.80 58.41
C ASP A 455 28.62 -48.80 57.01
N GLU A 456 29.10 -49.50 55.99
CA GLU A 456 30.32 -50.21 55.55
C GLU A 456 30.00 -50.59 54.08
N ASP A 457 31.00 -51.06 53.33
CA ASP A 457 30.89 -51.81 52.06
C ASP A 457 30.48 -51.07 50.79
N GLU A 458 30.94 -51.36 49.58
CA GLU A 458 31.98 -52.20 48.94
C GLU A 458 31.96 -51.68 47.48
N MET A 459 33.06 -51.14 46.94
CA MET A 459 33.94 -51.78 45.94
C MET A 459 33.29 -52.53 44.76
N GLU A 460 33.84 -52.24 43.57
CA GLU A 460 33.76 -52.96 42.27
C GLU A 460 32.49 -52.66 41.42
N GLU A 461 32.54 -52.23 40.16
CA GLU A 461 33.55 -52.25 39.08
C GLU A 461 33.53 -50.95 38.23
#